data_AF-A0A814I2X4-F1
#
_entry.id   AF-A0A814I2X4-F1
#
_cell.length_a   1.000
_cell.length_b   1.000
_cell.length_c   1.000
_cell.angle_alpha   90.00
_cell.angle_beta   90.00
_cell.angle_gamma   90.00
#
_symmetry.space_group_name_H-M   'P 1'
#
loop_
_entity.id
_entity.type
_entity.pdbx_description
1 polymer ?
#
loop_
_entity_poly.entity_id
_entity_poly.type
_entity_poly.pdbx_seq_one_letter_code
_entity_poly.pdbx_strand_id
1 'polypeptide(L)'
;MSKGKSVYHGSTENIIPYFKELGYECEEHDNPADFALDVLITASQKHDGINILHTAYVNSEMHTNINNLFTEATCDDRRERHRRREQGAPARTFMMEIFYVSQRTLKNAIRNPALFLSQIVVAIVLGLLVGLVFNNMENSVDPGVQNRLGAIFFIIVSQIFSTVTALEPFLKERALFIHENVSGYYRITTFFIAKLLCDVLPMRIIPSIIFSLIAYFMTGLQQSGGQFFVFLLTIFMASVFGSATCFFISAIIDMFGKFIYSMQLFNPNLSIQSASLCKIL
;
A
#
# COMPACT_ATOMS: atom_id res chain seq x y z
N MET A 1 -1.64 24.39 18.79
CA MET A 1 -2.70 23.45 19.23
C MET A 1 -2.10 22.46 20.21
N SER A 2 -2.85 21.96 21.19
CA SER A 2 -2.41 20.91 22.12
C SER A 2 -3.57 19.96 22.44
N LYS A 3 -3.31 18.64 22.50
CA LYS A 3 -4.34 17.60 22.73
C LYS A 3 -5.60 17.72 21.84
N GLY A 4 -5.42 18.12 20.57
CA GLY A 4 -6.51 18.31 19.62
C GLY A 4 -7.33 19.60 19.79
N LYS A 5 -6.93 20.47 20.73
CA LYS A 5 -7.60 21.75 21.03
C LYS A 5 -6.78 22.93 20.53
N SER A 6 -7.45 23.89 19.90
CA SER A 6 -6.86 25.17 19.44
C SER A 6 -6.80 26.17 20.59
N VAL A 7 -5.61 26.66 20.89
CA VAL A 7 -5.38 27.63 21.98
C VAL A 7 -5.14 29.05 21.46
N TYR A 8 -4.66 29.16 20.22
CA TYR A 8 -4.46 30.41 19.52
C TYR A 8 -4.44 30.15 18.01
N HIS A 9 -5.05 31.04 17.24
CA HIS A 9 -4.90 31.12 15.79
C HIS A 9 -5.13 32.58 15.40
N GLY A 10 -4.20 33.18 14.65
CA GLY A 10 -4.21 34.62 14.39
C GLY A 10 -2.84 35.14 13.92
N SER A 11 -2.72 36.47 13.84
CA SER A 11 -1.47 37.14 13.45
C SER A 11 -0.37 36.91 14.48
N THR A 12 0.87 36.73 14.02
CA THR A 12 2.04 36.55 14.89
C THR A 12 2.31 37.75 15.79
N GLU A 13 1.85 38.95 15.43
CA GLU A 13 2.01 40.17 16.24
C GLU A 13 1.14 40.16 17.50
N ASN A 14 -0.02 39.49 17.44
CA ASN A 14 -1.00 39.49 18.51
C ASN A 14 -0.82 38.34 19.51
N ILE A 15 0.17 37.47 19.31
CA ILE A 15 0.38 36.28 20.14
C ILE A 15 0.89 36.63 21.55
N ILE A 16 1.87 37.53 21.66
CA ILE A 16 2.43 37.95 22.95
C ILE A 16 1.40 38.76 23.75
N PRO A 17 0.71 39.78 23.16
CA PRO A 17 -0.36 40.48 23.86
C PRO A 17 -1.46 39.54 24.39
N TYR A 18 -1.87 38.56 23.59
CA TYR A 18 -2.90 37.59 23.97
C TYR A 18 -2.48 36.72 25.16
N PHE A 19 -1.26 36.17 25.16
CA PHE A 19 -0.77 35.38 26.29
C PHE A 19 -0.51 36.25 27.52
N LYS A 20 -0.15 37.52 27.33
CA LYS A 20 -0.01 38.50 28.42
C LYS A 20 -1.35 38.78 29.11
N GLU A 21 -2.44 38.90 28.36
CA GLU A 21 -3.80 39.02 28.92
C GLU A 21 -4.22 37.79 29.74
N LEU A 22 -3.72 36.61 29.38
CA LEU A 22 -3.93 35.36 30.10
C LEU A 22 -3.01 35.18 31.32
N GLY A 23 -2.12 36.14 31.58
CA GLY A 23 -1.20 36.14 32.71
C GLY A 23 0.15 35.47 32.46
N TYR A 24 0.53 35.24 31.21
CA TYR A 24 1.85 34.73 30.83
C TYR A 24 2.68 35.83 30.20
N GLU A 25 3.85 36.12 30.77
CA GLU A 25 4.76 37.15 30.27
C GLU A 25 5.97 36.53 29.57
N CYS A 26 6.26 37.02 28.37
CA CYS A 26 7.43 36.61 27.59
C CYS A 26 8.62 37.52 27.95
N GLU A 27 9.79 36.93 28.19
CA GLU A 27 11.02 37.68 28.44
C GLU A 27 11.53 38.35 27.15
N GLU A 28 12.24 39.49 27.27
CA GLU A 28 12.70 40.30 26.12
C GLU A 28 13.68 39.60 25.18
N HIS A 29 14.34 38.52 25.64
CA HIS A 29 15.32 37.76 24.86
C HIS A 29 14.85 36.36 24.50
N ASP A 30 13.59 36.03 24.81
CA ASP A 30 13.04 34.71 24.50
C ASP A 30 12.36 34.68 23.13
N ASN A 31 12.37 33.52 22.48
CA ASN A 31 11.71 33.33 21.20
C ASN A 31 10.20 33.21 21.42
N PRO A 32 9.35 34.09 20.85
CA PRO A 32 7.91 34.06 21.07
C PRO A 32 7.24 32.73 20.71
N ALA A 33 7.79 32.00 19.75
CA ALA A 33 7.29 30.68 19.37
C ALA A 33 7.62 29.61 20.42
N ASP A 34 8.79 29.69 21.04
CA ASP A 34 9.23 28.75 22.07
C ASP A 34 8.48 29.03 23.39
N PHE A 35 8.37 30.30 23.77
CA PHE A 35 7.51 30.75 24.86
C PHE A 35 6.06 30.22 24.72
N ALA A 36 5.45 30.35 23.53
CA ALA A 36 4.10 29.86 23.31
C ALA A 36 4.00 28.31 23.42
N LEU A 37 5.04 27.58 23.02
CA LEU A 37 5.12 26.13 23.20
C LEU A 37 5.29 25.76 24.68
N ASP A 38 6.11 26.47 25.43
CA ASP A 38 6.33 26.25 26.86
C ASP A 38 5.07 26.50 27.69
N VAL A 39 4.31 27.55 27.37
CA VAL A 39 2.98 27.79 27.96
C VAL A 39 2.05 26.60 27.70
N LEU A 40 2.05 26.06 26.48
CA LEU A 40 1.23 24.89 26.12
C LEU A 40 1.70 23.60 26.81
N ILE A 41 3.01 23.39 26.94
CA ILE A 41 3.59 22.23 27.62
C ILE A 41 3.24 22.28 29.10
N THR A 42 3.45 23.43 29.75
CA THR A 42 3.14 23.67 31.16
C THR A 42 1.64 23.48 31.44
N ALA A 43 0.78 24.03 30.59
CA ALA A 43 -0.66 23.87 30.70
C ALA A 43 -1.13 22.42 30.41
N SER A 44 -0.35 21.63 29.67
CA SER A 44 -0.63 20.21 29.41
C SER A 44 -0.33 19.31 30.62
N GLN A 45 0.64 19.70 31.46
CA GLN A 45 1.02 19.00 32.69
C GLN A 45 0.03 19.29 33.84
N LYS A 46 -0.60 20.47 33.86
CA LYS A 46 -1.62 20.84 34.85
C LYS A 46 -2.98 20.20 34.53
N HIS A 47 -3.70 19.70 35.55
CA HIS A 47 -5.06 19.20 35.37
C HIS A 47 -5.95 20.31 34.78
N ASP A 48 -6.61 20.04 33.65
CA ASP A 48 -7.45 20.97 32.88
C ASP A 48 -6.81 22.25 32.33
N GLY A 49 -5.49 22.43 32.40
CA GLY A 49 -4.85 23.68 31.93
C GLY A 49 -5.12 24.00 30.46
N ILE A 50 -5.08 22.99 29.58
CA ILE A 50 -5.41 23.15 28.15
C ILE A 50 -6.88 23.51 27.92
N ASN A 51 -7.78 23.00 28.76
CA ASN A 51 -9.22 23.28 28.63
C ASN A 51 -9.52 24.74 28.96
N ILE A 52 -8.84 25.28 29.97
CA ILE A 52 -8.96 26.69 30.36
C ILE A 52 -8.48 27.59 29.23
N LEU A 53 -7.28 27.33 28.70
CA LEU A 53 -6.70 28.12 27.59
C LEU A 53 -7.55 28.04 26.31
N HIS A 54 -8.06 26.84 25.98
CA HIS A 54 -8.97 26.68 24.85
C HIS A 54 -10.29 27.45 25.04
N THR A 55 -10.86 27.43 26.25
CA THR A 55 -12.12 28.14 26.54
C THR A 55 -11.91 29.66 26.47
N ALA A 56 -10.77 30.15 26.98
CA ALA A 56 -10.40 31.56 26.84
C ALA A 56 -10.25 31.97 25.37
N TYR A 57 -9.64 31.12 24.54
CA TYR A 57 -9.53 31.36 23.11
C TYR A 57 -10.90 31.40 22.42
N VAL A 58 -11.76 30.40 22.66
CA VAL A 58 -13.11 30.34 22.05
C VAL A 58 -13.96 31.55 22.42
N ASN A 59 -13.81 32.06 23.64
CA ASN A 59 -14.53 33.24 24.11
C ASN A 59 -13.92 34.57 23.66
N SER A 60 -12.75 34.55 23.01
CA SER A 60 -12.07 35.77 22.57
C SER A 60 -12.69 36.35 21.28
N GLU A 61 -12.55 37.67 21.09
CA GLU A 61 -12.92 38.33 19.83
C GLU A 61 -12.14 37.79 18.63
N MET A 62 -10.89 37.36 18.84
CA MET A 62 -10.04 36.81 17.78
C MET A 62 -10.65 35.55 17.16
N HIS A 63 -11.17 34.64 18.00
CA HIS A 63 -11.84 33.43 17.52
C HIS A 63 -13.10 33.77 16.72
N THR A 64 -13.89 34.73 17.20
CA THR A 64 -15.13 35.16 16.53
C THR A 64 -14.84 35.77 15.16
N ASN A 65 -13.85 36.65 15.06
CA ASN A 65 -13.46 37.30 13.80
C ASN A 65 -13.00 36.27 12.76
N ILE A 66 -12.16 35.32 13.17
CA ILE A 66 -11.67 34.24 12.30
C ILE A 66 -12.82 33.33 11.86
N ASN A 67 -13.75 33.00 12.75
CA ASN A 67 -14.88 32.13 12.40
C ASN A 67 -15.81 32.81 11.37
N ASN A 68 -16.00 34.12 11.47
CA ASN A 68 -16.74 34.91 10.47
C ASN A 68 -16.02 34.88 9.12
N LEU A 69 -14.70 35.12 9.10
CA LEU A 69 -13.89 35.06 7.88
C LEU A 69 -13.93 33.67 7.21
N PHE A 70 -13.85 32.60 8.01
CA PHE A 70 -14.00 31.23 7.50
C PHE A 70 -15.40 30.98 6.92
N THR A 71 -16.44 31.51 7.54
CA THR A 71 -17.84 31.37 7.09
C THR A 71 -18.05 32.06 5.75
N GLU A 72 -17.50 33.27 5.59
CA GLU A 72 -17.54 34.02 4.33
C GLU A 72 -16.77 33.27 3.22
N ALA A 73 -15.53 32.84 3.52
CA ALA A 73 -14.70 32.11 2.56
C ALA A 73 -15.31 30.76 2.14
N THR A 74 -15.99 30.03 3.05
CA THR A 74 -16.65 28.75 2.70
C THR A 74 -17.92 28.92 1.87
N CYS A 75 -18.59 30.06 1.95
CA CYS A 75 -19.74 30.37 1.08
C CYS A 75 -19.27 30.68 -0.34
N ASP A 76 -18.15 31.38 -0.48
CA ASP A 76 -17.57 31.75 -1.76
C ASP A 76 -16.95 30.55 -2.50
N ASP A 77 -16.16 29.71 -1.81
CA ASP A 77 -15.60 28.47 -2.38
C ASP A 77 -16.69 27.49 -2.85
N ARG A 78 -17.83 27.43 -2.15
CA ARG A 78 -18.97 26.60 -2.58
C ARG A 78 -19.57 27.07 -3.91
N ARG A 79 -19.69 28.39 -4.13
CA ARG A 79 -20.18 28.98 -5.38
C ARG A 79 -19.20 28.74 -6.52
N GLU A 80 -17.91 28.92 -6.27
CA GLU A 80 -16.84 28.72 -7.25
C GLU A 80 -16.73 27.24 -7.70
N ARG A 81 -16.80 26.29 -6.75
CA ARG A 81 -16.78 24.85 -7.06
C ARG A 81 -18.00 24.39 -7.87
N HIS A 82 -19.18 24.94 -7.60
CA HIS A 82 -20.39 24.61 -8.36
C HIS A 82 -20.23 25.05 -9.83
N ARG A 83 -19.72 26.27 -10.01
CA ARG A 83 -19.46 26.85 -11.34
C ARG A 83 -18.40 26.08 -12.13
N ARG A 84 -17.34 25.59 -11.47
CA ARG A 84 -16.32 24.71 -12.10
C ARG A 84 -16.86 23.32 -12.48
N ARG A 85 -17.79 22.76 -11.69
CA ARG A 85 -18.46 21.48 -12.01
C ARG A 85 -19.40 21.59 -13.20
N GLU A 86 -20.06 22.74 -13.37
CA GLU A 86 -20.96 23.01 -14.50
C GLU A 86 -20.20 23.32 -15.80
N GLN A 87 -18.95 23.79 -15.72
CA GLN A 87 -18.17 24.25 -16.89
C GLN A 87 -17.02 23.31 -17.31
N GLY A 88 -16.60 22.35 -16.48
CA GLY A 88 -15.40 21.56 -16.72
C GLY A 88 -15.67 20.07 -16.97
N ALA A 89 -15.39 19.60 -18.20
CA ALA A 89 -15.07 18.20 -18.42
C ALA A 89 -14.01 17.73 -17.38
N PRO A 90 -14.03 16.47 -16.92
CA PRO A 90 -13.01 16.00 -15.98
C PRO A 90 -11.63 16.29 -16.55
N ALA A 91 -10.77 16.97 -15.78
CA ALA A 91 -9.47 17.44 -16.24
C ALA A 91 -8.56 16.33 -16.80
N ARG A 92 -8.91 15.05 -16.61
CA ARG A 92 -8.20 13.87 -17.12
C ARG A 92 -9.19 12.75 -17.47
N THR A 93 -8.99 12.11 -18.62
CA THR A 93 -9.72 10.90 -19.02
C THR A 93 -9.07 9.66 -18.39
N PHE A 94 -9.88 8.69 -17.98
CA PHE A 94 -9.43 7.42 -17.39
C PHE A 94 -8.36 6.68 -18.24
N MET A 95 -8.50 6.71 -19.56
CA MET A 95 -7.54 6.09 -20.48
C MET A 95 -6.16 6.76 -20.45
N MET A 96 -6.11 8.09 -20.31
CA MET A 96 -4.84 8.81 -20.17
C MET A 96 -4.17 8.44 -18.85
N GLU A 97 -4.93 8.35 -17.75
CA GLU A 97 -4.38 7.91 -16.47
C GLU A 97 -3.76 6.51 -16.59
N ILE A 98 -4.48 5.55 -17.21
CA ILE A 98 -3.96 4.19 -17.40
C ILE A 98 -2.69 4.22 -18.24
N PHE A 99 -2.69 4.97 -19.34
CA PHE A 99 -1.54 5.02 -20.25
C PHE A 99 -0.27 5.51 -19.53
N TYR A 100 -0.36 6.62 -18.80
CA TYR A 100 0.81 7.19 -18.11
C TYR A 100 1.29 6.30 -16.96
N VAL A 101 0.36 5.73 -16.17
CA VAL A 101 0.73 4.83 -15.07
C VAL A 101 1.35 3.54 -15.63
N SER A 102 0.78 2.97 -16.69
CA SER A 102 1.31 1.79 -17.38
C SER A 102 2.70 2.03 -17.96
N GLN A 103 2.92 3.16 -18.64
CA GLN A 103 4.23 3.51 -19.18
C GLN A 103 5.28 3.62 -18.07
N ARG A 104 4.92 4.23 -16.94
CA ARG A 104 5.79 4.32 -15.77
C ARG A 104 6.10 2.94 -15.20
N THR A 105 5.08 2.11 -14.99
CA THR A 105 5.23 0.75 -14.45
C THR A 105 6.13 -0.10 -15.34
N LEU A 106 5.93 -0.05 -16.67
CA LEU A 106 6.76 -0.79 -17.61
C LEU A 106 8.21 -0.28 -17.60
N LYS A 107 8.41 1.04 -17.52
CA LYS A 107 9.76 1.61 -17.42
C LYS A 107 10.46 1.19 -16.12
N ASN A 108 9.73 1.06 -15.02
CA ASN A 108 10.27 0.56 -13.75
C ASN A 108 10.68 -0.92 -13.87
N ALA A 109 9.81 -1.73 -14.47
CA ALA A 109 10.04 -3.15 -14.73
C ALA A 109 11.29 -3.38 -15.60
N ILE A 110 11.46 -2.60 -16.68
CA ILE A 110 12.63 -2.71 -17.58
C ILE A 110 13.92 -2.26 -16.88
N ARG A 111 13.85 -1.24 -16.02
CA ARG A 111 15.03 -0.70 -15.31
C ARG A 111 15.52 -1.60 -14.19
N ASN A 112 14.69 -2.51 -13.68
CA ASN A 112 15.06 -3.45 -12.63
C ASN A 112 15.02 -4.91 -13.15
N PRO A 113 15.99 -5.30 -14.00
CA PRO A 113 16.02 -6.65 -14.58
C PRO A 113 16.38 -7.73 -13.55
N ALA A 114 16.92 -7.37 -12.38
CA ALA A 114 17.36 -8.33 -11.38
C ALA A 114 16.19 -9.21 -10.87
N LEU A 115 15.02 -8.62 -10.66
CA LEU A 115 13.80 -9.34 -10.25
C LEU A 115 13.29 -10.28 -11.34
N PHE A 116 13.40 -9.88 -12.61
CA PHE A 116 12.99 -10.71 -13.72
C PHE A 116 13.96 -11.88 -13.91
N LEU A 117 15.26 -11.60 -13.86
CA LEU A 117 16.31 -12.60 -14.03
C LEU A 117 16.26 -13.65 -12.90
N SER A 118 16.04 -13.22 -11.65
CA SER A 118 15.93 -14.16 -10.52
C SER A 118 14.76 -15.12 -10.70
N GLN A 119 13.62 -14.66 -11.22
CA GLN A 119 12.48 -15.53 -11.50
C GLN A 119 12.76 -16.52 -12.63
N ILE A 120 13.48 -16.12 -13.67
CA ILE A 120 13.91 -17.04 -14.74
C ILE A 120 14.83 -18.12 -14.17
N VAL A 121 15.82 -17.75 -13.37
CA VAL A 121 16.75 -18.71 -12.76
C VAL A 121 16.00 -19.70 -11.86
N VAL A 122 15.11 -19.20 -11.00
CA VAL A 122 14.28 -20.06 -10.13
C VAL A 122 13.38 -20.99 -10.96
N ALA A 123 12.76 -20.49 -12.03
CA ALA A 123 11.93 -21.29 -12.94
C ALA A 123 12.72 -22.42 -13.62
N ILE A 124 13.95 -22.14 -14.07
CA ILE A 124 14.83 -23.15 -14.67
C ILE A 124 15.23 -24.20 -13.62
N VAL A 125 15.70 -23.78 -12.45
CA VAL A 125 16.15 -24.68 -11.39
C VAL A 125 15.01 -25.58 -10.90
N LEU A 126 13.83 -25.00 -10.64
CA LEU A 126 12.65 -25.77 -10.24
C LEU A 126 12.17 -26.69 -11.37
N GLY A 127 12.15 -26.22 -12.62
CA GLY A 127 11.77 -27.03 -13.77
C GLY A 127 12.68 -28.25 -13.95
N LEU A 128 13.99 -28.06 -13.82
CA LEU A 128 14.98 -29.15 -13.85
C LEU A 128 14.81 -30.10 -12.67
N LEU A 129 14.60 -29.59 -11.46
CA LEU A 129 14.39 -30.40 -10.27
C LEU A 129 13.18 -31.33 -10.47
N VAL A 130 12.05 -30.78 -10.91
CA VAL A 130 10.84 -31.56 -11.21
C VAL A 130 11.11 -32.58 -12.32
N GLY A 131 11.73 -32.13 -13.40
CA GLY A 131 12.05 -32.97 -14.55
C GLY A 131 12.95 -34.15 -14.19
N LEU A 132 13.91 -33.95 -13.27
CA LEU A 132 14.82 -35.01 -12.81
C LEU A 132 14.15 -35.98 -11.84
N VAL A 133 13.33 -35.48 -10.91
CA VAL A 133 12.63 -36.32 -9.92
C VAL A 133 11.62 -37.25 -10.58
N PHE A 134 10.88 -36.75 -11.57
CA PHE A 134 9.83 -37.49 -12.26
C PHE A 134 10.25 -37.92 -13.69
N ASN A 135 11.55 -38.09 -13.92
CA ASN A 135 12.07 -38.55 -15.19
C ASN A 135 11.66 -40.02 -15.42
N ASN A 136 11.32 -40.39 -16.65
CA ASN A 136 10.98 -41.77 -17.06
C ASN A 136 9.89 -42.44 -16.22
N MET A 137 8.70 -41.83 -16.14
CA MET A 137 7.54 -42.47 -15.50
C MET A 137 7.10 -43.73 -16.23
N GLU A 138 7.04 -44.85 -15.50
CA GLU A 138 6.60 -46.15 -16.03
C GLU A 138 5.10 -46.14 -16.39
N ASN A 139 4.72 -46.84 -17.47
CA ASN A 139 3.33 -46.90 -17.95
C ASN A 139 2.48 -48.00 -17.28
N SER A 140 2.97 -48.57 -16.18
CA SER A 140 2.26 -49.57 -15.37
C SER A 140 1.09 -48.95 -14.59
N VAL A 141 0.00 -49.71 -14.40
CA VAL A 141 -1.26 -49.24 -13.79
C VAL A 141 -1.06 -48.70 -12.37
N ASP A 142 -0.36 -49.43 -11.50
CA ASP A 142 -0.33 -49.11 -10.06
C ASP A 142 0.82 -48.20 -9.58
N PRO A 143 2.04 -48.20 -10.16
CA PRO A 143 3.05 -47.17 -9.88
C PRO A 143 2.97 -45.94 -10.78
N GLY A 144 2.52 -46.10 -12.03
CA GLY A 144 2.60 -45.06 -13.06
C GLY A 144 1.59 -43.94 -12.87
N VAL A 145 0.36 -44.29 -12.48
CA VAL A 145 -0.71 -43.30 -12.22
C VAL A 145 -0.37 -42.42 -11.02
N GLN A 146 0.14 -43.02 -9.93
CA GLN A 146 0.53 -42.28 -8.73
C GLN A 146 1.70 -41.31 -9.01
N ASN A 147 2.71 -41.74 -9.77
CA ASN A 147 3.82 -40.87 -10.16
C ASN A 147 3.38 -39.69 -11.02
N ARG A 148 2.44 -39.92 -11.96
CA ARG A 148 1.86 -38.84 -12.80
C ARG A 148 1.06 -37.82 -11.97
N LEU A 149 0.24 -38.29 -11.03
CA LEU A 149 -0.49 -37.42 -10.12
C LEU A 149 0.46 -36.62 -9.23
N GLY A 150 1.51 -37.26 -8.69
CA GLY A 150 2.55 -36.63 -7.91
C GLY A 150 3.30 -35.54 -8.69
N ALA A 151 3.64 -35.82 -9.95
CA ALA A 151 4.29 -34.87 -10.84
C ALA A 151 3.42 -33.62 -11.06
N ILE A 152 2.16 -33.80 -11.45
CA ILE A 152 1.23 -32.68 -11.70
C ILE A 152 1.00 -31.87 -10.42
N PHE A 153 0.81 -32.53 -9.28
CA PHE A 153 0.67 -31.86 -7.99
C PHE A 153 1.90 -31.00 -7.66
N PHE A 154 3.09 -31.59 -7.78
CA PHE A 154 4.34 -30.89 -7.45
C PHE A 154 4.60 -29.71 -8.40
N ILE A 155 4.28 -29.85 -9.69
CA ILE A 155 4.35 -28.77 -10.68
C ILE A 155 3.46 -27.60 -10.26
N ILE A 156 2.20 -27.85 -9.93
CA ILE A 156 1.24 -26.80 -9.55
C ILE A 156 1.66 -26.12 -8.25
N VAL A 157 2.06 -26.90 -7.23
CA VAL A 157 2.52 -26.34 -5.95
C VAL A 157 3.78 -25.49 -6.12
N SER A 158 4.75 -25.97 -6.91
CA SER A 158 5.96 -25.20 -7.21
C SER A 158 5.63 -23.90 -7.93
N GLN A 159 4.66 -23.92 -8.86
CA GLN A 159 4.20 -22.74 -9.56
C GLN A 159 3.56 -21.73 -8.60
N ILE A 160 2.67 -22.16 -7.71
CA ILE A 160 2.02 -21.27 -6.73
C ILE A 160 3.04 -20.71 -5.75
N PHE A 161 3.98 -21.53 -5.27
CA PHE A 161 5.02 -21.06 -4.35
C PHE A 161 5.93 -20.00 -5.00
N SER A 162 6.21 -20.13 -6.30
CA SER A 162 6.99 -19.14 -7.04
C SER A 162 6.37 -17.73 -7.02
N THR A 163 5.05 -17.61 -6.81
CA THR A 163 4.35 -16.32 -6.79
C THR A 163 4.55 -15.54 -5.49
N VAL A 164 5.01 -16.18 -4.41
CA VAL A 164 5.29 -15.50 -3.11
C VAL A 164 6.33 -14.39 -3.29
N THR A 165 7.25 -14.55 -4.24
CA THR A 165 8.24 -13.53 -4.63
C THR A 165 7.62 -12.21 -5.14
N ALA A 166 6.32 -12.18 -5.47
CA ALA A 166 5.61 -10.97 -5.88
C ALA A 166 5.35 -10.01 -4.70
N LEU A 167 5.42 -10.52 -3.46
CA LEU A 167 4.96 -9.79 -2.28
C LEU A 167 5.84 -8.57 -1.98
N GLU A 168 7.16 -8.76 -1.92
CA GLU A 168 8.08 -7.68 -1.52
C GLU A 168 8.09 -6.50 -2.50
N PRO A 169 8.17 -6.69 -3.84
CA PRO A 169 8.07 -5.57 -4.79
C PRO A 169 6.73 -4.84 -4.70
N PHE A 170 5.64 -5.57 -4.44
CA PHE A 170 4.31 -4.99 -4.30
C PHE A 170 4.19 -4.10 -3.05
N LEU A 171 4.73 -4.53 -1.90
CA LEU A 171 4.71 -3.75 -0.67
C LEU A 171 5.47 -2.42 -0.82
N LYS A 172 6.64 -2.44 -1.47
CA LYS A 172 7.44 -1.24 -1.74
C LYS A 172 6.69 -0.24 -2.62
N GLU A 173 6.09 -0.71 -3.71
CA GLU A 173 5.33 0.16 -4.61
C GLU A 173 4.02 0.66 -4.00
N ARG A 174 3.37 -0.15 -3.16
CA ARG A 174 2.13 0.24 -2.49
C ARG A 174 2.32 1.44 -1.57
N ALA A 175 3.47 1.55 -0.89
CA ALA A 175 3.78 2.72 -0.06
C ALA A 175 3.79 4.02 -0.89
N LEU A 176 4.41 3.98 -2.08
CA LEU A 176 4.40 5.09 -3.03
C LEU A 176 2.99 5.36 -3.55
N PHE A 177 2.24 4.32 -3.91
CA PHE A 177 0.86 4.42 -4.36
C PHE A 177 -0.05 5.14 -3.35
N ILE A 178 0.06 4.84 -2.05
CA ILE A 178 -0.74 5.49 -1.01
C ILE A 178 -0.47 6.99 -0.99
N HIS A 179 0.80 7.39 -1.06
CA HIS A 179 1.18 8.81 -1.11
C HIS A 179 0.63 9.52 -2.36
N GLU A 180 0.72 8.86 -3.52
CA GLU A 180 0.20 9.38 -4.79
C GLU A 180 -1.33 9.45 -4.81
N ASN A 181 -2.00 8.49 -4.17
CA ASN A 181 -3.46 8.46 -4.10
C ASN A 181 -4.01 9.54 -3.15
N VAL A 182 -3.40 9.72 -1.98
CA VAL A 182 -3.77 10.80 -1.04
C VAL A 182 -3.53 12.18 -1.66
N SER A 183 -2.50 12.32 -2.48
CA SER A 183 -2.21 13.55 -3.23
C SER A 183 -3.12 13.76 -4.46
N GLY A 184 -3.99 12.80 -4.79
CA GLY A 184 -4.97 12.92 -5.88
C GLY A 184 -4.39 12.79 -7.29
N TYR A 185 -3.25 12.09 -7.48
CA TYR A 185 -2.63 11.96 -8.81
C TYR A 185 -3.43 11.10 -9.80
N TYR A 186 -3.96 9.96 -9.34
CA TYR A 186 -4.72 9.00 -10.16
C TYR A 186 -5.63 8.12 -9.30
N ARG A 187 -6.61 7.47 -9.93
CA ARG A 187 -7.57 6.58 -9.27
C ARG A 187 -6.94 5.23 -8.87
N ILE A 188 -7.47 4.64 -7.81
CA ILE A 188 -7.06 3.31 -7.32
C ILE A 188 -7.18 2.25 -8.43
N THR A 189 -8.29 2.28 -9.19
CA THR A 189 -8.55 1.32 -10.27
C THR A 189 -7.53 1.42 -11.41
N THR A 190 -7.11 2.65 -11.76
CA THR A 190 -6.06 2.92 -12.75
C THR A 190 -4.76 2.21 -12.38
N PHE A 191 -4.35 2.31 -11.11
CA PHE A 191 -3.13 1.67 -10.62
C PHE A 191 -3.18 0.15 -10.71
N PHE A 192 -4.26 -0.47 -10.24
CA PHE A 192 -4.38 -1.92 -10.27
C PHE A 192 -4.38 -2.48 -11.69
N ILE A 193 -5.09 -1.84 -12.63
CA ILE A 193 -5.12 -2.26 -14.03
C ILE A 193 -3.72 -2.15 -14.66
N ALA A 194 -3.05 -1.01 -14.48
CA ALA A 194 -1.71 -0.80 -15.00
C ALA A 194 -0.70 -1.79 -14.42
N LYS A 195 -0.78 -2.07 -13.12
CA LYS A 195 0.10 -3.03 -12.43
C LYS A 195 -0.14 -4.46 -12.92
N LEU A 196 -1.40 -4.88 -13.07
CA LEU A 196 -1.76 -6.20 -13.57
C LEU A 196 -1.22 -6.42 -15.00
N LEU A 197 -1.47 -5.47 -15.90
CA LEU A 197 -1.15 -5.62 -17.32
C LEU A 197 0.34 -5.44 -17.63
N CYS A 198 1.00 -4.48 -17.00
CA CYS A 198 2.37 -4.10 -17.39
C CYS A 198 3.47 -4.69 -16.50
N ASP A 199 3.13 -5.25 -15.33
CA ASP A 199 4.11 -5.85 -14.44
C ASP A 199 3.80 -7.32 -14.18
N VAL A 200 2.61 -7.63 -13.66
CA VAL A 200 2.26 -9.00 -13.23
C VAL A 200 2.24 -9.96 -14.42
N LEU A 201 1.54 -9.61 -15.51
CA LEU A 201 1.45 -10.51 -16.66
C LEU A 201 2.82 -10.77 -17.32
N PRO A 202 3.62 -9.76 -17.74
CA PRO A 202 4.89 -10.02 -18.42
C PRO A 202 5.91 -10.74 -17.53
N MET A 203 6.00 -10.34 -16.26
CA MET A 203 6.96 -10.92 -15.32
C MET A 203 6.62 -12.36 -14.95
N ARG A 204 5.35 -12.78 -15.06
CA ARG A 204 4.92 -14.14 -14.69
C ARG A 204 4.77 -15.08 -15.88
N ILE A 205 4.34 -14.57 -17.04
CA ILE A 205 4.14 -15.40 -18.24
C ILE A 205 5.46 -16.04 -18.68
N ILE A 206 6.54 -15.26 -18.78
CA ILE A 206 7.80 -15.74 -19.35
C ILE A 206 8.44 -16.84 -18.48
N PRO A 207 8.64 -16.66 -17.16
CA PRO A 207 9.17 -17.73 -16.31
C PRO A 207 8.26 -18.96 -16.26
N SER A 208 6.93 -18.78 -16.30
CA SER A 208 5.98 -19.91 -16.31
C SER A 208 6.06 -20.72 -17.60
N ILE A 209 6.26 -20.07 -18.75
CA ILE A 209 6.49 -20.77 -20.03
C ILE A 209 7.79 -21.57 -19.96
N ILE A 210 8.89 -20.97 -19.47
CA ILE A 210 10.19 -21.65 -19.35
C ILE A 210 10.09 -22.87 -18.43
N PHE A 211 9.51 -22.70 -17.24
CA PHE A 211 9.25 -23.79 -16.30
C PHE A 211 8.40 -24.90 -16.94
N SER A 212 7.32 -24.52 -17.63
CA SER A 212 6.41 -25.48 -18.29
C SER A 212 7.12 -26.26 -19.39
N LEU A 213 7.95 -25.62 -20.21
CA LEU A 213 8.71 -26.29 -21.26
C LEU A 213 9.65 -27.34 -20.67
N ILE A 214 10.43 -26.98 -19.65
CA ILE A 214 11.39 -27.91 -19.03
C ILE A 214 10.63 -29.05 -18.34
N ALA A 215 9.69 -28.73 -17.45
CA ALA A 215 8.98 -29.72 -16.65
C ALA A 215 8.18 -30.68 -17.54
N TYR A 216 7.41 -30.17 -18.51
CA TYR A 216 6.53 -31.00 -19.35
C TYR A 216 7.30 -31.98 -20.23
N PHE A 217 8.38 -31.54 -20.88
CA PHE A 217 9.16 -32.40 -21.76
C PHE A 217 10.03 -33.40 -20.98
N MET A 218 10.61 -33.00 -19.84
CA MET A 218 11.45 -33.91 -19.04
C MET A 218 10.64 -34.99 -18.32
N THR A 219 9.44 -34.66 -17.85
CA THR A 219 8.56 -35.65 -17.20
C THR A 219 7.88 -36.59 -18.20
N GLY A 220 7.92 -36.29 -19.51
CA GLY A 220 7.32 -37.16 -20.52
C GLY A 220 5.80 -37.23 -20.42
N LEU A 221 5.14 -36.12 -20.12
CA LEU A 221 3.68 -36.01 -20.25
C LEU A 221 3.26 -36.22 -21.72
N GLN A 222 1.96 -36.43 -21.93
CA GLN A 222 1.45 -36.87 -23.22
C GLN A 222 1.69 -35.83 -24.33
N GLN A 223 2.51 -36.19 -25.32
CA GLN A 223 3.10 -35.28 -26.31
C GLN A 223 2.14 -34.79 -27.43
N SER A 224 0.85 -34.66 -27.14
CA SER A 224 -0.11 -34.06 -28.06
C SER A 224 -0.12 -32.53 -27.92
N GLY A 225 -0.08 -31.80 -29.04
CA GLY A 225 -0.06 -30.33 -29.03
C GLY A 225 -1.23 -29.71 -28.25
N GLY A 226 -2.43 -30.27 -28.36
CA GLY A 226 -3.60 -29.77 -27.63
C GLY A 226 -3.45 -29.89 -26.10
N GLN A 227 -2.88 -30.99 -25.61
CA GLN A 227 -2.68 -31.21 -24.18
C GLN A 227 -1.56 -30.33 -23.60
N PHE A 228 -0.53 -30.04 -24.40
CA PHE A 228 0.50 -29.08 -24.02
C PHE A 228 -0.08 -27.67 -23.80
N PHE A 229 -0.94 -27.18 -24.70
CA PHE A 229 -1.56 -25.86 -24.52
C PHE A 229 -2.53 -25.82 -23.33
N VAL A 230 -3.27 -26.89 -23.07
CA VAL A 230 -4.11 -26.99 -21.86
C VAL A 230 -3.26 -26.98 -20.59
N PHE A 231 -2.15 -27.71 -20.58
CA PHE A 231 -1.19 -27.68 -19.48
C PHE A 231 -0.63 -26.27 -19.27
N LEU A 232 -0.14 -25.63 -20.33
CA LEU A 232 0.41 -24.27 -20.28
C LEU A 232 -0.61 -23.27 -19.74
N LEU A 233 -1.86 -23.34 -20.22
CA LEU A 233 -2.96 -22.49 -19.75
C LEU A 233 -3.25 -22.73 -18.26
N THR A 234 -3.21 -23.99 -17.82
CA THR A 234 -3.44 -24.35 -16.41
C THR A 234 -2.36 -23.77 -15.50
N ILE A 235 -1.08 -23.89 -15.89
CA ILE A 235 0.05 -23.32 -15.15
C ILE A 235 -0.01 -21.79 -15.14
N PHE A 236 -0.38 -21.18 -16.27
CA PHE A 236 -0.58 -19.73 -16.34
C PHE A 236 -1.70 -19.26 -15.42
N MET A 237 -2.86 -19.93 -15.42
CA MET A 237 -3.98 -19.61 -14.52
C MET A 237 -3.58 -19.79 -13.04
N ALA A 238 -2.86 -20.86 -12.72
CA ALA A 238 -2.34 -21.08 -11.37
C ALA A 238 -1.38 -19.95 -10.94
N SER A 239 -0.54 -19.47 -11.85
CA SER A 239 0.36 -18.34 -11.58
C SER A 239 -0.37 -17.02 -11.33
N VAL A 240 -1.42 -16.74 -12.11
CA VAL A 240 -2.24 -15.52 -11.92
C VAL A 240 -3.03 -15.62 -10.61
N PHE A 241 -3.60 -16.78 -10.31
CA PHE A 241 -4.32 -17.04 -9.07
C PHE A 241 -3.43 -16.92 -7.82
N GLY A 242 -2.23 -17.52 -7.86
CA GLY A 242 -1.24 -17.40 -6.79
C GLY A 242 -0.83 -15.95 -6.53
N SER A 243 -0.60 -15.19 -7.62
CA SER A 243 -0.26 -13.75 -7.52
C SER A 243 -1.41 -12.93 -6.95
N ALA A 244 -2.64 -13.17 -7.38
CA ALA A 244 -3.83 -12.50 -6.85
C ALA A 244 -4.02 -12.77 -5.35
N THR A 245 -3.81 -14.01 -4.93
CA THR A 245 -3.87 -14.41 -3.51
C THR A 245 -2.77 -13.71 -2.69
N CYS A 246 -1.55 -13.63 -3.22
CA CYS A 246 -0.46 -12.88 -2.55
C CYS A 246 -0.81 -11.41 -2.38
N PHE A 247 -1.37 -10.76 -3.41
CA PHE A 247 -1.80 -9.36 -3.30
C PHE A 247 -2.95 -9.17 -2.32
N PHE A 248 -3.92 -10.09 -2.30
CA PHE A 248 -5.01 -10.08 -1.34
C PHE A 248 -4.50 -10.18 0.10
N ILE A 249 -3.62 -11.14 0.38
CA ILE A 249 -2.98 -11.30 1.69
C ILE A 249 -2.18 -10.04 2.06
N SER A 250 -1.42 -9.47 1.13
CA SER A 250 -0.63 -8.26 1.37
C SER A 250 -1.50 -7.04 1.73
N ALA A 251 -2.70 -6.95 1.14
CA ALA A 251 -3.64 -5.87 1.45
C ALA A 251 -4.24 -6.05 2.85
N ILE A 252 -4.44 -7.31 3.28
CA ILE A 252 -5.00 -7.68 4.58
C ILE A 252 -4.00 -7.45 5.72
N ILE A 253 -2.76 -7.96 5.61
CA ILE A 253 -1.77 -7.92 6.69
C ILE A 253 -1.50 -6.49 7.16
N ASP A 254 -1.39 -5.55 6.22
CA ASP A 254 -1.17 -4.14 6.55
C ASP A 254 -2.38 -3.46 7.19
N MET A 255 -3.59 -3.92 6.87
CA MET A 255 -4.79 -3.47 7.55
C MET A 255 -4.77 -3.92 9.00
N PHE A 256 -4.41 -5.18 9.26
CA PHE A 256 -4.25 -5.71 10.61
C PHE A 256 -3.14 -5.00 11.38
N GLY A 257 -1.98 -4.76 10.77
CA GLY A 257 -0.89 -4.01 11.40
C GLY A 257 -1.33 -2.61 11.82
N LYS A 258 -1.89 -1.83 10.88
CA LYS A 258 -2.41 -0.48 11.17
C LYS A 258 -3.56 -0.48 12.17
N PHE A 259 -4.43 -1.48 12.11
CA PHE A 259 -5.52 -1.67 13.07
C PHE A 259 -4.98 -1.93 14.48
N ILE A 260 -4.01 -2.84 14.64
CA ILE A 260 -3.35 -3.13 15.92
C ILE A 260 -2.65 -1.88 16.47
N TYR A 261 -1.89 -1.15 15.65
CA TYR A 261 -1.27 0.10 16.08
C TYR A 261 -2.29 1.17 16.49
N SER A 262 -3.40 1.30 15.75
CA SER A 262 -4.48 2.23 16.10
C SER A 262 -5.21 1.84 17.39
N MET A 263 -5.37 0.53 17.64
CA MET A 263 -5.97 -0.02 18.85
C MET A 263 -5.03 0.15 20.06
N GLN A 264 -3.71 0.02 19.87
CA GLN A 264 -2.71 0.33 20.89
C GLN A 264 -2.68 1.81 21.26
N LEU A 265 -2.88 2.71 20.29
CA LEU A 265 -3.03 4.15 20.54
C LEU A 265 -4.30 4.48 21.34
N PHE A 266 -5.37 3.70 21.16
CA PHE A 266 -6.62 3.90 21.88
C PHE A 266 -6.65 3.22 23.26
N ASN A 267 -5.85 2.16 23.46
CA ASN A 267 -5.74 1.46 24.74
C ASN A 267 -4.28 1.08 25.06
N PRO A 268 -3.54 1.93 25.80
CA PRO A 268 -2.12 1.71 26.08
C PRO A 268 -1.84 0.47 26.95
N ASN A 269 -2.87 -0.08 27.63
CA ASN A 269 -2.75 -1.28 28.47
C ASN A 269 -2.68 -2.59 27.68
N LEU A 270 -2.95 -2.58 26.36
CA LEU A 270 -2.83 -3.77 25.49
C LEU A 270 -1.40 -3.99 24.94
N SER A 271 -0.48 -3.06 25.20
CA SER A 271 0.88 -3.05 24.63
C SER A 271 1.74 -4.27 25.01
N ILE A 272 1.44 -4.93 26.13
CA ILE A 272 2.27 -6.02 26.69
C ILE A 272 1.94 -7.39 26.04
N GLN A 273 0.72 -7.60 25.53
CA GLN A 273 0.34 -8.88 24.89
C GLN A 273 0.67 -8.95 23.39
N SER A 274 0.69 -7.83 22.66
CA SER A 274 0.92 -7.83 21.20
C SER A 274 2.39 -7.89 20.80
N ALA A 275 3.32 -7.48 21.67
CA ALA A 275 4.76 -7.56 21.40
C ALA A 275 5.25 -9.02 21.25
N SER A 276 4.58 -9.98 21.89
CA SER A 276 4.86 -11.41 21.73
C SER A 276 4.28 -12.01 20.45
N LEU A 277 3.18 -11.46 19.94
CA LEU A 277 2.51 -11.93 18.72
C LEU A 277 3.20 -11.43 17.45
N CYS A 278 3.74 -10.20 17.47
CA CYS A 278 4.46 -9.61 16.32
C CYS A 278 5.88 -10.18 16.10
N LYS A 279 6.39 -11.00 17.03
CA LYS A 279 7.66 -11.73 16.86
C LYS A 279 7.48 -13.13 16.26
N ILE A 280 6.24 -13.61 16.15
CA ILE A 280 5.92 -14.98 15.73
C ILE A 280 5.36 -15.01 14.28
N LEU A 281 4.96 -13.87 13.72
CA LEU A 281 4.56 -13.67 12.33
C LEU A 281 5.60 -12.83 11.59
#